data_AF-A0A4Q2CZX4-F1
#
_entry.id   AF-A0A4Q2CZX4-F1
#
_cell.length_a   1.000
_cell.length_b   1.000
_cell.length_c   1.000
_cell.angle_alpha   90.00
_cell.angle_beta   90.00
_cell.angle_gamma   90.00
#
_symmetry.space_group_name_H-M   'P 1'
#
loop_
_entity.id
_entity.type
_entity.pdbx_description
1 polymer ?
#
loop_
_entity_poly.entity_id
_entity_poly.type
_entity_poly.pdbx_seq_one_letter_code
_entity_poly.pdbx_strand_id
1 'polypeptide(L)'
;MSTFATDSVWCLLVGPMRAIDADPFIVEPRHGTNIAQLKDLVKAARPNRLNLVDSAQLVVWRTKDPSTFMAGGDPRQEVPGLFEGNKLEKMSYKAVISDLKPKKDEILIIEYGCPGPELQSGIVFEPHLKPIPEEYRNMVLSAHRRGKFTANDLVLNQIIQEQDPPSSVLEFEKRLNHPRRINRDELINHLAEVEATFVKIDSPPSKNTVPSHPTNSAPSDSNNNPPPDPDSNNNPPPDSKASSLSEPPDITMSAPDMNPEVKDGEFTCSFAELRHLQNALATDFSTSSETLSLAMHHYSENFANATVFFPFAFGLRERPNFSFNLSQYSWPFNFFIQADQNLYSYRPKSDFTFAQGRLFRFIAEVQSQPSKEDKIRMLLQAACIVKFANKFLEKYKETRGFLLVTAYINKSGVVEQSIVYQDEQDGKVKYTNPQTFNLNARDDRLKFLRVLYNLVSWAAKDSKADIEDAQVKVRALTDSLNAVAKDFLAWTANPNRKEPEDGFAEQPPPPQRRKIESHGNDSAEQLEAEDYEV
;
A
#
# COMPACT_ATOMS: atom_id res chain seq x y z
N MET A 1 49.96 -0.29 -6.36
CA MET A 1 48.54 -0.35 -5.99
C MET A 1 47.82 0.73 -6.78
N SER A 2 47.02 0.34 -7.78
CA SER A 2 46.21 1.30 -8.55
C SER A 2 45.01 1.67 -7.68
N THR A 3 44.94 2.93 -7.25
CA THR A 3 43.74 3.51 -6.62
C THR A 3 42.69 3.63 -7.70
N PHE A 4 41.82 2.62 -7.82
CA PHE A 4 40.63 2.73 -8.66
C PHE A 4 39.83 3.93 -8.15
N ALA A 5 39.74 4.98 -8.97
CA ALA A 5 38.86 6.10 -8.68
C ALA A 5 37.45 5.53 -8.48
N THR A 6 36.86 5.75 -7.31
CA THR A 6 35.49 5.39 -7.04
C THR A 6 34.60 6.30 -7.88
N ASP A 7 33.86 5.71 -8.82
CA ASP A 7 32.92 6.42 -9.68
C ASP A 7 31.78 6.98 -8.80
N SER A 8 31.92 8.23 -8.37
CA SER A 8 30.87 8.95 -7.64
C SER A 8 29.71 9.26 -8.57
N VAL A 9 28.49 8.98 -8.12
CA VAL A 9 27.27 9.23 -8.91
C VAL A 9 26.41 10.27 -8.21
N TRP A 10 26.06 11.33 -8.91
CA TRP A 10 25.09 12.31 -8.41
C TRP A 10 23.68 11.77 -8.58
N CYS A 11 22.88 11.92 -7.53
CA CYS A 11 21.50 11.50 -7.46
C CYS A 11 20.63 12.68 -7.05
N LEU A 12 19.42 12.76 -7.60
CA LEU A 12 18.42 13.76 -7.26
C LEU A 12 17.11 13.08 -6.91
N LEU A 13 16.62 13.29 -5.68
CA LEU A 13 15.41 12.63 -5.19
C LEU A 13 14.15 13.41 -5.59
N VAL A 14 13.22 12.71 -6.21
CA VAL A 14 11.97 13.26 -6.75
C VAL A 14 10.79 12.46 -6.20
N GLY A 15 9.81 13.14 -5.61
CA GLY A 15 8.64 12.52 -4.98
C GLY A 15 7.50 12.17 -5.95
N PRO A 16 6.33 11.72 -5.43
CA PRO A 16 5.19 11.25 -6.24
C PRO A 16 4.63 12.28 -7.23
N MET A 17 4.73 13.56 -6.91
CA MET A 17 4.27 14.67 -7.77
C MET A 17 5.36 15.18 -8.71
N ARG A 18 6.46 14.42 -8.84
CA ARG A 18 7.66 14.80 -9.60
C ARG A 18 8.32 16.11 -9.16
N ALA A 19 7.99 16.56 -7.95
CA ALA A 19 8.65 17.64 -7.27
C ALA A 19 9.97 17.14 -6.65
N ILE A 20 11.01 17.97 -6.70
CA ILE A 20 12.28 17.70 -6.02
C ILE A 20 12.04 17.70 -4.51
N ASP A 21 12.42 16.62 -3.85
CA ASP A 21 12.22 16.44 -2.41
C ASP A 21 13.50 16.63 -1.58
N ALA A 22 14.66 16.56 -2.23
CA ALA A 22 15.96 16.80 -1.61
C ALA A 22 16.96 17.41 -2.59
N ASP A 23 17.92 18.17 -2.07
CA ASP A 23 19.03 18.68 -2.87
C ASP A 23 19.88 17.51 -3.43
N PRO A 24 20.52 17.69 -4.60
CA PRO A 24 21.38 16.68 -5.21
C PRO A 24 22.43 16.14 -4.23
N PHE A 25 22.73 14.85 -4.32
CA PHE A 25 23.65 14.17 -3.42
C PHE A 25 24.44 13.08 -4.11
N ILE A 26 25.60 12.77 -3.53
CA ILE A 26 26.53 11.79 -4.10
C ILE A 26 26.31 10.44 -3.41
N VAL A 27 26.33 9.38 -4.22
CA VAL A 27 26.51 8.00 -3.76
C VAL A 27 27.78 7.42 -4.38
N GLU A 28 28.47 6.55 -3.64
CA GLU A 28 29.74 5.95 -4.06
C GLU A 28 29.55 4.45 -4.33
N PRO A 29 29.02 4.07 -5.51
CA PRO A 29 28.90 2.67 -5.88
C PRO A 29 30.27 2.00 -6.04
N ARG A 30 30.36 0.73 -5.66
CA ARG A 30 31.53 -0.10 -5.97
C ARG A 30 31.57 -0.42 -7.47
N HIS A 31 32.75 -0.72 -8.00
CA HIS A 31 32.85 -1.22 -9.38
C HIS A 31 31.96 -2.45 -9.59
N GLY A 32 31.22 -2.50 -10.70
CA GLY A 32 30.24 -3.56 -10.98
C GLY A 32 28.88 -3.39 -10.29
N THR A 33 28.65 -2.30 -9.55
CA THR A 33 27.33 -2.02 -8.96
C THR A 33 26.27 -1.86 -10.06
N ASN A 34 25.17 -2.58 -9.94
CA ASN A 34 24.02 -2.43 -10.83
C ASN A 34 22.98 -1.45 -10.27
N ILE A 35 21.98 -1.10 -11.09
CA ILE A 35 20.91 -0.17 -10.69
C ILE A 35 20.11 -0.66 -9.47
N ALA A 36 19.92 -1.98 -9.27
CA ALA A 36 19.25 -2.46 -8.07
C ALA A 36 20.05 -2.15 -6.81
N GLN A 37 21.35 -2.40 -6.81
CA GLN A 37 22.26 -2.08 -5.71
C GLN A 37 22.42 -0.56 -5.51
N LEU A 38 22.36 0.23 -6.59
CA LEU A 38 22.33 1.70 -6.50
C LEU A 38 21.14 2.19 -5.67
N LYS A 39 19.96 1.59 -5.84
CA LYS A 39 18.75 1.95 -5.10
C LYS A 39 18.92 1.71 -3.60
N ASP A 40 19.60 0.63 -3.22
CA ASP A 40 19.95 0.35 -1.81
C ASP A 40 20.89 1.43 -1.26
N LEU A 41 21.91 1.83 -2.03
CA LEU A 41 22.83 2.90 -1.66
C LEU A 41 22.12 4.26 -1.52
N VAL A 42 21.19 4.58 -2.42
CA VAL A 42 20.38 5.80 -2.34
C VAL A 42 19.51 5.79 -1.09
N LYS A 43 18.87 4.67 -0.78
CA LYS A 43 18.07 4.51 0.44
C LYS A 43 18.94 4.69 1.70
N ALA A 44 20.13 4.11 1.72
CA ALA A 44 21.09 4.28 2.81
C ALA A 44 21.61 5.73 2.94
N ALA A 45 21.75 6.45 1.83
CA ALA A 45 22.17 7.86 1.82
C ALA A 45 21.05 8.84 2.23
N ARG A 46 19.79 8.41 2.19
CA ARG A 46 18.60 9.23 2.50
C ARG A 46 17.58 8.49 3.39
N PRO A 47 17.97 7.98 4.57
CA PRO A 47 17.12 7.12 5.39
C PRO A 47 15.87 7.85 5.88
N ASN A 48 15.97 9.13 6.24
CA ASN A 48 14.83 9.91 6.75
C ASN A 48 13.73 10.15 5.72
N ARG A 49 14.08 10.15 4.42
CA ARG A 49 13.12 10.35 3.33
C ARG A 49 12.58 9.05 2.77
N LEU A 50 13.37 7.98 2.86
CA LEU A 50 13.10 6.69 2.22
C LEU A 50 12.87 5.56 3.23
N ASN A 51 12.70 5.86 4.53
CA ASN A 51 12.46 4.85 5.58
C ASN A 51 11.27 3.95 5.29
N LEU A 52 10.19 4.50 4.71
CA LEU A 52 8.97 3.78 4.36
C LEU A 52 8.92 3.26 2.92
N VAL A 53 9.93 3.55 2.11
CA VAL A 53 9.96 3.18 0.69
C VAL A 53 10.91 2.00 0.51
N ASP A 54 10.43 0.89 -0.04
CA ASP A 54 11.31 -0.23 -0.41
C ASP A 54 12.27 0.23 -1.52
N SER A 55 13.56 -0.13 -1.45
CA SER A 55 14.52 0.25 -2.50
C SER A 55 14.09 -0.30 -3.86
N ALA A 56 13.39 -1.43 -3.92
CA ALA A 56 12.82 -1.98 -5.15
C ALA A 56 11.75 -1.06 -5.79
N GLN A 57 11.11 -0.18 -5.01
CA GLN A 57 10.12 0.79 -5.48
C GLN A 57 10.73 2.07 -6.07
N LEU A 58 12.03 2.31 -5.85
CA LEU A 58 12.70 3.46 -6.45
C LEU A 58 12.81 3.25 -7.97
N VAL A 59 12.62 4.30 -8.76
CA VAL A 59 12.86 4.28 -10.20
C VAL A 59 14.05 5.18 -10.49
N VAL A 60 15.00 4.66 -11.26
CA VAL A 60 16.19 5.42 -11.66
C VAL A 60 16.01 5.86 -13.10
N TRP A 61 16.07 7.16 -13.30
CA TRP A 61 15.95 7.82 -14.58
C TRP A 61 17.29 8.49 -14.94
N ARG A 62 17.63 8.45 -16.21
CA ARG A 62 18.76 9.17 -16.80
C ARG A 62 18.23 10.17 -17.82
N THR A 63 18.84 11.35 -17.94
CA THR A 63 18.47 12.28 -19.01
C THR A 63 18.99 11.77 -20.35
N LYS A 64 18.16 11.82 -21.40
CA LYS A 64 18.59 11.49 -22.77
C LYS A 64 19.66 12.45 -23.28
N ASP A 65 19.65 13.69 -22.77
CA ASP A 65 20.72 14.66 -22.93
C ASP A 65 21.50 14.79 -21.62
N PRO A 66 22.72 14.23 -21.52
CA PRO A 66 23.55 14.32 -20.32
C PRO A 66 23.98 15.74 -19.96
N SER A 67 23.83 16.71 -20.88
CA SER A 67 24.19 18.11 -20.64
C SER A 67 23.11 18.93 -19.94
N THR A 68 21.90 18.37 -19.79
CA THR A 68 20.72 19.01 -19.17
C THR A 68 21.08 19.76 -17.88
N PHE A 69 21.69 19.08 -16.90
CA PHE A 69 22.02 19.69 -15.61
C PHE A 69 23.41 20.34 -15.54
N MET A 70 24.22 20.27 -16.61
CA MET A 70 25.61 20.75 -16.61
C MET A 70 25.71 22.27 -16.79
N ALA A 71 24.65 22.93 -17.27
CA ALA A 71 24.65 24.35 -17.62
C ALA A 71 24.43 25.31 -16.43
N GLY A 72 24.47 24.82 -15.18
CA GLY A 72 24.17 25.62 -13.99
C GLY A 72 22.69 26.00 -13.85
N GLY A 73 21.80 25.34 -14.60
CA GLY A 73 20.35 25.45 -14.41
C GLY A 73 19.93 24.88 -13.06
N ASP A 74 18.93 25.49 -12.42
CA ASP A 74 18.34 24.96 -11.19
C ASP A 74 17.53 23.70 -11.52
N PRO A 75 17.92 22.51 -11.02
CA PRO A 75 17.19 21.28 -11.30
C PRO A 75 15.69 21.39 -10.97
N ARG A 76 15.31 22.24 -10.00
CA ARG A 76 13.90 22.46 -9.59
C ARG A 76 13.03 22.99 -10.71
N GLN A 77 13.60 23.73 -11.65
CA GLN A 77 12.87 24.27 -12.80
C GLN A 77 12.81 23.29 -13.96
N GLU A 78 13.83 22.45 -14.12
CA GLU A 78 13.97 21.59 -15.30
C GLU A 78 13.26 20.23 -15.14
N VAL A 79 13.29 19.63 -13.95
CA VAL A 79 12.78 18.26 -13.72
C VAL A 79 11.35 18.04 -14.21
N PRO A 80 10.36 18.93 -13.91
CA PRO A 80 9.00 18.75 -14.43
C PRO A 80 8.94 18.67 -15.97
N GLY A 81 9.67 19.57 -16.65
CA GLY A 81 9.75 19.59 -18.12
C GLY A 81 10.46 18.39 -18.72
N LEU A 82 11.36 17.72 -17.99
CA LEU A 82 12.00 16.48 -18.43
C LEU A 82 11.03 15.31 -18.48
N PHE A 83 10.16 15.21 -17.47
CA PHE A 83 9.13 14.18 -17.41
C PHE A 83 8.04 14.41 -18.46
N GLU A 84 7.58 15.64 -18.65
CA GLU A 84 6.56 15.99 -19.66
C GLU A 84 7.10 15.83 -21.09
N GLY A 85 8.37 16.19 -21.32
CA GLY A 85 9.01 16.17 -22.64
C GLY A 85 9.53 14.81 -23.09
N ASN A 86 9.31 13.71 -22.34
CA ASN A 86 9.91 12.40 -22.60
C ASN A 86 11.45 12.50 -22.80
N LYS A 87 12.10 13.34 -22.00
CA LYS A 87 13.56 13.58 -22.05
C LYS A 87 14.33 12.67 -21.08
N LEU A 88 13.63 11.75 -20.41
CA LEU A 88 14.19 10.77 -19.49
C LEU A 88 14.16 9.38 -20.11
N GLU A 89 15.15 8.58 -19.76
CA GLU A 89 15.25 7.16 -20.04
C GLU A 89 15.27 6.39 -18.72
N LYS A 90 14.41 5.38 -18.60
CA LYS A 90 14.34 4.54 -17.41
C LYS A 90 15.47 3.52 -17.44
N MET A 91 16.23 3.45 -16.35
CA MET A 91 17.35 2.52 -16.26
C MET A 91 16.88 1.11 -15.88
N SER A 92 17.34 0.11 -16.63
CA SER A 92 17.12 -1.30 -16.30
C SER A 92 17.76 -1.65 -14.97
N TYR A 93 17.06 -2.40 -14.12
CA TYR A 93 17.56 -2.81 -12.80
C TYR A 93 18.85 -3.65 -12.86
N LYS A 94 19.12 -4.30 -14.01
CA LYS A 94 20.33 -5.10 -14.26
C LYS A 94 21.48 -4.28 -14.85
N ALA A 95 21.23 -3.06 -15.32
CA ALA A 95 22.28 -2.26 -15.94
C ALA A 95 23.38 -1.98 -14.91
N VAL A 96 24.64 -2.20 -15.31
CA VAL A 96 25.80 -1.91 -14.48
C VAL A 96 26.14 -0.43 -14.65
N ILE A 97 26.36 0.29 -13.55
CA ILE A 97 26.60 1.74 -13.58
C ILE A 97 27.82 2.10 -14.45
N SER A 98 28.89 1.30 -14.38
CA SER A 98 30.09 1.50 -15.21
C SER A 98 29.81 1.43 -16.71
N ASP A 99 28.84 0.62 -17.13
CA ASP A 99 28.48 0.46 -18.54
C ASP A 99 27.70 1.69 -19.05
N LEU A 100 27.07 2.44 -18.15
CA LEU A 100 26.38 3.68 -18.46
C LEU A 100 27.35 4.81 -18.81
N LYS A 101 28.61 4.70 -18.37
CA LYS A 101 29.65 5.73 -18.50
C LYS A 101 29.10 7.12 -18.16
N PRO A 102 28.57 7.31 -16.93
CA PRO A 102 28.01 8.59 -16.56
C PRO A 102 29.09 9.67 -16.71
N LYS A 103 28.71 10.81 -17.29
CA LYS A 103 29.65 11.94 -17.38
C LYS A 103 29.96 12.43 -15.97
N LYS A 104 31.14 13.04 -15.80
CA LYS A 104 31.48 13.74 -14.56
C LYS A 104 30.36 14.75 -14.28
N ASP A 105 29.82 14.71 -13.07
CA ASP A 105 28.73 15.57 -12.59
C ASP A 105 27.35 15.30 -13.23
N GLU A 106 27.17 14.18 -13.93
CA GLU A 106 25.85 13.74 -14.41
C GLU A 106 24.95 13.32 -13.25
N ILE A 107 23.73 13.87 -13.23
CA ILE A 107 22.71 13.61 -12.19
C ILE A 107 21.75 12.53 -12.68
N LEU A 108 21.64 11.44 -11.92
CA LEU A 108 20.55 10.46 -12.05
C LEU A 108 19.36 10.91 -11.21
N ILE A 109 18.16 10.88 -11.80
CA ILE A 109 16.92 11.21 -11.10
C ILE A 109 16.38 9.94 -10.44
N ILE A 110 16.14 10.00 -9.13
CA ILE A 110 15.58 8.92 -8.34
C ILE A 110 14.14 9.29 -7.98
N GLU A 111 13.18 8.68 -8.68
CA GLU A 111 11.75 8.87 -8.40
C GLU A 111 11.30 7.84 -7.35
N TYR A 112 10.56 8.30 -6.33
CA TYR A 112 9.98 7.45 -5.31
C TYR A 112 8.48 7.74 -5.12
N GLY A 113 7.74 6.73 -4.66
CA GLY A 113 6.31 6.85 -4.40
C GLY A 113 5.42 7.03 -5.65
N CYS A 114 5.98 6.83 -6.84
CA CYS A 114 5.21 6.69 -8.07
C CYS A 114 4.73 5.23 -8.19
N PRO A 115 3.42 4.95 -8.13
CA PRO A 115 2.91 3.71 -8.70
C PRO A 115 3.17 3.79 -10.20
N GLY A 116 4.27 3.19 -10.67
CA GLY A 116 4.72 3.39 -12.04
C GLY A 116 3.56 3.29 -13.05
N PRO A 117 3.41 4.24 -14.00
CA PRO A 117 2.48 4.10 -15.12
C PRO A 117 2.89 2.97 -16.10
N GLU A 118 4.02 2.30 -15.87
CA GLU A 118 4.53 1.22 -16.71
C GLU A 118 4.12 -0.17 -16.21
N LEU A 119 2.91 -0.55 -16.59
CA LEU A 119 2.61 -1.91 -17.05
C LEU A 119 1.74 -1.79 -18.32
N GLN A 120 2.18 -1.01 -19.31
CA GLN A 120 1.71 -1.16 -20.68
C GLN A 120 2.86 -1.51 -21.62
N SER A 121 2.66 -2.64 -22.30
CA SER A 121 3.25 -3.09 -23.56
C SER A 121 4.66 -3.68 -23.54
N GLY A 122 4.72 -5.00 -23.79
CA GLY A 122 5.81 -5.63 -24.53
C GLY A 122 6.87 -6.38 -23.72
N ILE A 123 6.50 -7.44 -22.99
CA ILE A 123 7.48 -8.48 -22.63
C ILE A 123 7.64 -9.41 -23.83
N VAL A 124 8.84 -9.45 -24.40
CA VAL A 124 9.29 -10.53 -25.30
C VAL A 124 9.61 -11.72 -24.41
N PHE A 125 8.91 -12.84 -24.62
CA PHE A 125 9.11 -14.08 -23.88
C PHE A 125 10.08 -15.00 -24.65
N GLU A 126 11.15 -15.44 -23.99
CA GLU A 126 11.82 -16.69 -24.35
C GLU A 126 11.11 -17.87 -23.66
N PRO A 127 10.85 -18.99 -24.35
CA PRO A 127 10.01 -20.05 -23.83
C PRO A 127 10.75 -20.98 -22.87
N HIS A 128 10.52 -20.83 -21.56
CA HIS A 128 10.78 -21.87 -20.57
C HIS A 128 9.57 -22.05 -19.66
N LEU A 129 8.69 -23.00 -20.02
CA LEU A 129 7.46 -23.28 -19.26
C LEU A 129 7.77 -24.12 -18.01
N LYS A 130 7.94 -23.47 -16.85
CA LYS A 130 7.82 -24.18 -15.57
C LYS A 130 6.35 -24.24 -15.15
N PRO A 131 5.78 -25.44 -14.92
CA PRO A 131 4.43 -25.55 -14.40
C PRO A 131 4.33 -24.90 -13.01
N ILE A 132 3.17 -24.35 -12.66
CA ILE A 132 2.89 -23.89 -11.30
C ILE A 132 3.09 -25.09 -10.35
N PRO A 133 3.82 -24.91 -9.22
CA PRO A 133 4.01 -25.98 -8.25
C PRO A 133 2.65 -26.58 -7.84
N GLU A 134 2.59 -27.90 -7.75
CA GLU A 134 1.34 -28.65 -7.55
C GLU A 134 0.58 -28.15 -6.32
N GLU A 135 1.32 -27.79 -5.27
CA GLU A 135 0.78 -27.29 -4.01
C GLU A 135 -0.01 -25.99 -4.19
N TYR A 136 0.28 -25.15 -5.20
CA TYR A 136 -0.41 -23.88 -5.43
C TYR A 136 -1.46 -23.94 -6.54
N ARG A 137 -1.70 -25.11 -7.16
CA ARG A 137 -2.71 -25.22 -8.24
C ARG A 137 -4.12 -24.82 -7.82
N ASN A 138 -4.48 -25.04 -6.56
CA ASN A 138 -5.79 -24.63 -6.02
C ASN A 138 -5.95 -23.11 -5.86
N MET A 139 -4.87 -22.33 -6.05
CA MET A 139 -4.88 -20.87 -6.05
C MET A 139 -4.96 -20.28 -7.47
N VAL A 140 -4.89 -21.11 -8.51
CA VAL A 140 -5.08 -20.69 -9.90
C VAL A 140 -6.56 -20.42 -10.12
N LEU A 141 -6.87 -19.21 -10.56
CA LEU A 141 -8.23 -18.81 -10.90
C LEU A 141 -8.56 -19.23 -12.33
N SER A 142 -9.79 -19.63 -12.60
CA SER A 142 -10.30 -19.76 -13.97
C SER A 142 -11.02 -18.49 -14.41
N ALA A 143 -10.84 -18.06 -15.65
CA ALA A 143 -11.59 -16.95 -16.23
C ALA A 143 -12.12 -17.34 -17.62
N HIS A 144 -13.32 -16.87 -17.95
CA HIS A 144 -13.96 -17.12 -19.25
C HIS A 144 -13.26 -16.44 -20.40
N ARG A 145 -12.71 -15.24 -20.15
CA ARG A 145 -12.17 -14.37 -21.19
C ARG A 145 -10.94 -13.66 -20.67
N ARG A 146 -9.92 -13.58 -21.52
CA ARG A 146 -8.72 -12.81 -21.21
C ARG A 146 -9.04 -11.35 -20.93
N GLY A 147 -8.47 -10.80 -19.86
CA GLY A 147 -8.46 -9.37 -19.58
C GLY A 147 -9.74 -8.80 -18.98
N LYS A 148 -10.76 -9.62 -18.71
CA LYS A 148 -12.01 -9.16 -18.09
C LYS A 148 -12.52 -10.14 -17.04
N PHE A 149 -12.93 -9.60 -15.89
CA PHE A 149 -13.63 -10.39 -14.88
C PHE A 149 -15.15 -10.18 -14.94
N THR A 150 -15.89 -11.28 -14.82
CA THR A 150 -17.35 -11.36 -14.97
C THR A 150 -17.94 -12.24 -13.87
N ALA A 151 -19.25 -12.11 -13.61
CA ALA A 151 -19.91 -12.91 -12.59
C ALA A 151 -19.80 -14.42 -12.86
N ASN A 152 -19.73 -14.82 -14.13
CA ASN A 152 -19.52 -16.23 -14.48
C ASN A 152 -18.16 -16.74 -13.96
N ASP A 153 -17.13 -15.89 -13.84
CA ASP A 153 -15.83 -16.29 -13.29
C ASP A 153 -15.95 -16.70 -11.81
N LEU A 154 -16.88 -16.13 -11.05
CA LEU A 154 -17.18 -16.61 -9.68
C LEU A 154 -17.73 -18.04 -9.74
N VAL A 155 -18.68 -18.31 -10.63
CA VAL A 155 -19.27 -19.65 -10.84
C VAL A 155 -18.20 -20.66 -11.26
N LEU A 156 -17.32 -20.29 -12.19
CA LEU A 156 -16.20 -21.12 -12.65
C LEU A 156 -15.26 -21.53 -11.52
N ASN A 157 -15.01 -20.61 -10.59
CA ASN A 157 -14.16 -20.85 -9.43
C ASN A 157 -14.92 -21.43 -8.22
N GLN A 158 -16.20 -21.76 -8.40
CA GLN A 158 -17.10 -22.25 -7.35
C GLN A 158 -17.16 -21.31 -6.14
N ILE A 159 -17.18 -20.01 -6.40
CA ILE A 159 -17.33 -18.96 -5.40
C ILE A 159 -18.81 -18.58 -5.37
N ILE A 160 -19.45 -18.79 -4.23
CA ILE A 160 -20.91 -18.71 -4.11
C ILE A 160 -21.30 -17.70 -3.03
N GLN A 161 -22.35 -16.93 -3.27
CA GLN A 161 -22.97 -16.12 -2.21
C GLN A 161 -23.78 -17.03 -1.29
N GLU A 162 -23.46 -17.03 0.00
CA GLU A 162 -24.20 -17.80 0.99
C GLU A 162 -25.32 -16.95 1.58
N GLN A 163 -26.52 -17.53 1.61
CA GLN A 163 -27.69 -16.92 2.24
C GLN A 163 -27.71 -17.19 3.74
N ASP A 164 -27.35 -18.42 4.13
CA ASP A 164 -27.36 -18.90 5.51
C ASP A 164 -25.95 -19.32 5.95
N PRO A 165 -25.08 -18.37 6.29
CA PRO A 165 -23.71 -18.68 6.68
C PRO A 165 -23.64 -19.47 8.00
N PRO A 166 -22.57 -20.26 8.21
CA PRO A 166 -22.44 -21.07 9.41
C PRO A 166 -22.36 -20.19 10.67
N SER A 167 -22.75 -20.75 11.82
CA SER A 167 -22.83 -20.02 13.09
C SER A 167 -21.53 -19.32 13.49
N SER A 168 -20.37 -19.87 13.13
CA SER A 168 -19.07 -19.25 13.38
C SER A 168 -18.88 -17.93 12.61
N VAL A 169 -19.36 -17.86 11.36
CA VAL A 169 -19.34 -16.65 10.53
C VAL A 169 -20.34 -15.63 11.06
N LEU A 170 -21.54 -16.06 11.44
CA LEU A 170 -22.56 -15.19 12.05
C LEU A 170 -22.08 -14.60 13.39
N GLU A 171 -21.39 -15.41 14.22
CA GLU A 171 -20.81 -14.92 15.47
C GLU A 171 -19.71 -13.89 15.21
N PHE A 172 -18.86 -14.13 14.20
CA PHE A 172 -17.84 -13.18 13.79
C PHE A 172 -18.46 -11.88 13.27
N GLU A 173 -19.49 -11.94 12.43
CA GLU A 173 -20.22 -10.78 11.94
C GLU A 173 -20.86 -9.98 13.09
N LYS A 174 -21.44 -10.66 14.08
CA LYS A 174 -21.97 -10.04 15.30
C LYS A 174 -20.86 -9.30 16.08
N ARG A 175 -19.66 -9.87 16.14
CA ARG A 175 -18.49 -9.23 16.79
C ARG A 175 -18.00 -8.02 15.99
N LEU A 176 -17.98 -8.10 14.65
CA LEU A 176 -17.65 -6.96 13.79
C LEU A 176 -18.60 -5.79 13.98
N ASN A 177 -19.88 -6.08 14.18
CA ASN A 177 -20.92 -5.07 14.40
C ASN A 177 -21.09 -4.67 15.88
N HIS A 178 -20.24 -5.18 16.79
CA HIS A 178 -20.39 -4.88 18.21
C HIS A 178 -20.12 -3.39 18.49
N PRO A 179 -20.98 -2.70 19.25
CA PRO A 179 -20.71 -1.34 19.68
C PRO A 179 -19.41 -1.25 20.47
N ARG A 180 -18.58 -0.25 20.18
CA ARG A 180 -17.39 0.06 20.97
C ARG A 180 -17.71 1.07 22.05
N ARG A 181 -17.18 0.85 23.26
CA ARG A 181 -17.30 1.81 24.36
C ARG A 181 -16.17 2.83 24.28
N ILE A 182 -16.53 4.10 24.37
CA ILE A 182 -15.55 5.17 24.54
C ILE A 182 -15.20 5.20 26.03
N ASN A 183 -13.93 4.96 26.35
CA ASN A 183 -13.43 5.17 27.69
C ASN A 183 -13.39 6.69 27.97
N ARG A 184 -14.41 7.20 28.67
CA ARG A 184 -14.56 8.64 28.91
C ARG A 184 -13.41 9.22 29.72
N ASP A 185 -12.89 8.48 30.70
CA ASP A 185 -11.84 8.97 31.58
C ASP A 185 -10.52 9.12 30.82
N GLU A 186 -10.21 8.16 29.94
CA GLU A 186 -9.05 8.21 29.06
C GLU A 186 -9.14 9.35 28.04
N LEU A 187 -10.33 9.59 27.48
CA LEU A 187 -10.59 10.75 26.63
C LEU A 187 -10.38 12.07 27.39
N ILE A 188 -10.91 12.19 28.61
CA ILE A 188 -10.77 13.42 29.42
C ILE A 188 -9.30 13.70 29.71
N ASN A 189 -8.53 12.67 30.10
CA ASN A 189 -7.11 12.81 30.39
C ASN A 189 -6.33 13.27 29.15
N HIS A 190 -6.59 12.69 27.98
CA HIS A 190 -5.94 13.12 26.74
C HIS A 190 -6.33 14.53 26.30
N LEU A 191 -7.61 14.94 26.46
CA LEU A 191 -8.01 16.31 26.18
C LEU A 191 -7.26 17.30 27.08
N ALA A 192 -7.12 16.98 28.36
CA ALA A 192 -6.35 17.80 29.30
C ALA A 192 -4.86 17.89 28.92
N GLU A 193 -4.25 16.81 28.42
CA GLU A 193 -2.86 16.82 27.93
C GLU A 193 -2.68 17.69 26.68
N VAL A 194 -3.63 17.63 25.74
CA VAL A 194 -3.63 18.46 24.53
C VAL A 194 -3.80 19.94 24.91
N GLU A 195 -4.75 20.27 25.78
CA GLU A 195 -4.96 21.63 26.29
C GLU A 195 -3.71 22.16 27.01
N ALA A 196 -3.08 21.34 27.86
CA ALA A 196 -1.84 21.72 28.54
C ALA A 196 -0.68 21.98 27.56
N THR A 197 -0.66 21.29 26.42
CA THR A 197 0.34 21.48 25.35
C THR A 197 0.10 22.80 24.61
N PHE A 198 -1.15 23.14 24.30
CA PHE A 198 -1.49 24.43 23.67
C PHE A 198 -1.20 25.61 24.59
N VAL A 199 -1.52 25.51 25.89
CA VAL A 199 -1.20 26.56 26.88
C VAL A 199 0.31 26.81 27.00
N LYS A 200 1.15 25.77 26.84
CA LYS A 200 2.61 25.91 26.82
C LYS A 200 3.15 26.62 25.58
N ILE A 201 2.49 26.46 24.43
CA ILE A 201 2.88 27.12 23.17
C ILE A 201 2.49 28.60 23.19
N ASP A 202 1.33 28.93 23.77
CA ASP A 202 0.82 30.30 23.87
C ASP A 202 1.42 31.10 25.04
N SER A 203 2.10 30.42 25.97
CA SER A 203 2.86 31.10 27.01
C SER A 203 4.08 31.77 26.39
N PRO A 204 4.20 33.12 26.43
CA PRO A 204 5.37 33.79 25.89
C PRO A 204 6.61 33.24 26.58
N PRO A 205 7.73 33.01 25.85
CA PRO A 205 8.94 32.48 26.45
C PRO A 205 9.30 33.36 27.63
N SER A 206 9.26 32.77 28.83
CA SER A 206 9.64 33.41 30.08
C SER A 206 10.95 34.14 29.80
N LYS A 207 10.95 35.47 29.90
CA LYS A 207 12.15 36.28 29.74
C LYS A 207 13.17 35.73 30.72
N ASN A 208 14.10 34.93 30.22
CA ASN A 208 15.21 34.45 31.01
C ASN A 208 15.93 35.69 31.54
N THR A 209 15.81 35.86 32.85
CA THR A 209 16.61 36.78 33.65
C THR A 209 18.06 36.53 33.28
N VAL A 210 18.66 37.48 32.57
CA VAL A 210 20.08 37.50 32.28
C VAL A 210 20.80 37.38 33.63
N PRO A 211 21.65 36.36 33.86
CA PRO A 211 22.42 36.28 35.08
C PRO A 211 23.37 37.49 35.08
N SER A 212 23.15 38.40 36.02
CA SER A 212 24.02 39.55 36.26
C SER A 212 25.44 39.07 36.56
N HIS A 213 26.37 39.38 35.66
CA HIS A 213 27.80 39.22 35.90
C HIS A 213 28.22 40.02 37.16
N PRO A 214 28.97 39.42 38.11
CA PRO A 214 29.61 40.19 39.16
C PRO A 214 30.84 40.91 38.60
N THR A 215 30.78 42.24 38.58
CA THR A 215 31.94 43.11 38.39
C THR A 215 32.83 43.03 39.63
N ASN A 216 34.02 42.43 39.50
CA ASN A 216 35.09 42.56 40.49
C ASN A 216 36.23 43.41 39.92
N SER A 217 36.40 44.57 40.54
CA SER A 217 37.51 45.50 40.38
C SER A 217 38.78 44.94 41.02
N ALA A 218 39.92 45.14 40.35
CA ALA A 218 41.25 44.89 40.90
C ALA A 218 41.64 45.95 41.97
N PRO A 219 42.65 45.64 42.80
CA PRO A 219 43.84 46.51 42.76
C PRO A 219 45.20 45.78 42.86
N SER A 220 46.12 46.26 42.02
CA SER A 220 47.51 46.70 42.26
C SER A 220 48.53 45.92 43.13
N ASP A 221 49.72 45.79 42.53
CA ASP A 221 51.09 45.90 43.07
C ASP A 221 51.79 44.72 43.78
N SER A 222 52.81 44.13 43.13
CA SER A 222 54.24 44.46 43.34
C SER A 222 55.23 43.28 43.11
N ASN A 223 56.22 43.56 42.26
CA ASN A 223 57.67 43.23 42.31
C ASN A 223 58.18 41.87 42.86
N ASN A 224 58.88 41.09 42.01
CA ASN A 224 60.37 40.98 41.98
C ASN A 224 60.88 39.84 41.05
N ASN A 225 61.91 40.16 40.24
CA ASN A 225 62.83 39.28 39.49
C ASN A 225 64.17 39.16 40.28
N PRO A 226 65.24 38.42 39.86
CA PRO A 226 65.46 37.05 39.31
C PRO A 226 66.72 36.39 40.03
N PRO A 227 67.67 35.56 39.47
CA PRO A 227 67.78 34.52 38.40
C PRO A 227 68.52 33.20 38.91
N PRO A 228 69.26 32.37 38.12
CA PRO A 228 68.94 31.51 36.95
C PRO A 228 69.33 30.00 37.09
N ASP A 229 69.16 29.25 35.97
CA ASP A 229 69.86 28.01 35.51
C ASP A 229 69.29 26.61 35.85
N PRO A 230 69.60 25.54 35.06
CA PRO A 230 69.32 25.39 33.62
C PRO A 230 68.75 23.98 33.29
N ASP A 231 68.61 23.71 31.99
CA ASP A 231 68.53 22.40 31.33
C ASP A 231 67.18 21.72 30.99
N SER A 232 67.20 21.20 29.76
CA SER A 232 66.52 20.02 29.24
C SER A 232 65.26 20.21 28.38
N ASN A 233 65.53 20.51 27.11
CA ASN A 233 65.25 19.65 25.94
C ASN A 233 63.87 18.98 25.73
N ASN A 234 63.45 19.12 24.46
CA ASN A 234 62.68 18.19 23.61
C ASN A 234 61.14 18.24 23.66
N ASN A 235 60.58 19.01 22.73
CA ASN A 235 59.29 18.73 22.09
C ASN A 235 59.43 17.57 21.08
N PRO A 236 58.40 16.71 20.98
CA PRO A 236 57.72 16.51 19.69
C PRO A 236 56.20 16.83 19.76
N PRO A 237 55.52 16.94 18.61
CA PRO A 237 54.21 17.58 18.46
C PRO A 237 53.00 16.72 18.91
N PRO A 238 51.81 17.33 19.05
CA PRO A 238 50.72 16.76 19.83
C PRO A 238 49.87 15.74 19.05
N ASP A 239 49.61 14.61 19.71
CA ASP A 239 48.50 13.73 19.36
C ASP A 239 47.17 14.42 19.67
N SER A 240 46.34 14.50 18.64
CA SER A 240 44.98 15.01 18.70
C SER A 240 44.10 14.03 19.48
N LYS A 241 43.89 14.34 20.76
CA LYS A 241 42.79 13.76 21.55
C LYS A 241 41.47 14.19 20.93
N ALA A 242 40.76 13.22 20.35
CA ALA A 242 39.37 13.33 20.00
C ALA A 242 38.55 13.69 21.26
N SER A 243 37.86 14.82 21.21
CA SER A 243 36.77 15.15 22.12
C SER A 243 35.71 14.06 22.04
N SER A 244 35.55 13.31 23.13
CA SER A 244 34.35 12.51 23.38
C SER A 244 33.18 13.47 23.58
N LEU A 245 32.41 13.72 22.51
CA LEU A 245 31.05 14.20 22.63
C LEU A 245 30.25 13.07 23.30
N SER A 246 29.83 13.32 24.53
CA SER A 246 28.81 12.53 25.22
C SER A 246 27.57 12.43 24.34
N GLU A 247 27.23 11.19 23.96
CA GLU A 247 25.94 10.87 23.33
C GLU A 247 24.79 11.37 24.22
N PRO A 248 23.74 11.97 23.63
CA PRO A 248 22.55 12.33 24.39
C PRO A 248 21.92 11.04 24.93
N PRO A 249 21.36 11.05 26.14
CA PRO A 249 20.75 9.86 26.71
C PRO A 249 19.61 9.39 25.81
N ASP A 250 19.70 8.14 25.37
CA ASP A 250 18.62 7.43 24.70
C ASP A 250 17.40 7.46 25.62
N ILE A 251 16.43 8.34 25.31
CA ILE A 251 15.11 8.28 25.90
C ILE A 251 14.40 7.11 25.22
N THR A 252 14.74 5.90 25.66
CA THR A 252 13.93 4.73 25.35
C THR A 252 12.64 4.89 26.14
N MET A 253 11.62 5.51 25.52
CA MET A 253 10.26 5.40 26.03
C MET A 253 9.90 3.92 25.94
N SER A 254 10.00 3.23 27.07
CA SER A 254 9.45 1.89 27.22
C SER A 254 7.97 2.02 26.90
N ALA A 255 7.56 1.54 25.72
CA ALA A 255 6.17 1.55 25.34
C ALA A 255 5.41 0.76 26.42
N PRO A 256 4.49 1.37 27.17
CA PRO A 256 3.66 0.63 28.12
C PRO A 256 2.96 -0.50 27.35
N ASP A 257 2.65 -1.61 28.02
CA ASP A 257 1.92 -2.75 27.44
C ASP A 257 0.65 -2.25 26.72
N MET A 258 0.77 -2.02 25.41
CA MET A 258 -0.18 -1.25 24.59
C MET A 258 -1.39 -2.06 24.15
N ASN A 259 -1.72 -3.16 24.84
CA ASN A 259 -2.84 -4.02 24.45
C ASN A 259 -3.98 -4.11 25.51
N PRO A 260 -4.50 -2.99 26.06
CA PRO A 260 -5.67 -3.03 26.93
C PRO A 260 -7.03 -3.04 26.18
N GLU A 261 -7.06 -3.10 24.84
CA GLU A 261 -8.29 -2.85 24.06
C GLU A 261 -9.40 -3.90 24.18
N VAL A 262 -9.09 -5.06 24.76
CA VAL A 262 -10.08 -6.10 25.05
C VAL A 262 -9.93 -6.50 26.52
N LYS A 263 -10.66 -5.81 27.40
CA LYS A 263 -10.87 -6.25 28.79
C LYS A 263 -12.25 -6.90 28.88
N ASP A 264 -12.31 -8.13 29.38
CA ASP A 264 -13.56 -8.87 29.63
C ASP A 264 -14.50 -9.03 28.41
N GLY A 265 -13.92 -9.03 27.20
CA GLY A 265 -14.69 -9.17 25.95
C GLY A 265 -15.36 -7.89 25.46
N GLU A 266 -15.19 -6.76 26.15
CA GLU A 266 -15.63 -5.44 25.68
C GLU A 266 -14.53 -4.76 24.86
N PHE A 267 -14.90 -4.18 23.72
CA PHE A 267 -14.00 -3.40 22.88
C PHE A 267 -14.00 -1.93 23.33
N THR A 268 -12.84 -1.42 23.72
CA THR A 268 -12.65 0.01 24.00
C THR A 268 -12.09 0.74 22.78
N CYS A 269 -12.56 1.95 22.52
CA CYS A 269 -12.00 2.78 21.45
C CYS A 269 -10.55 3.18 21.79
N SER A 270 -9.63 2.98 20.85
CA SER A 270 -8.29 3.56 20.98
C SER A 270 -8.32 5.07 20.76
N PHE A 271 -7.27 5.79 21.16
CA PHE A 271 -7.17 7.23 20.93
C PHE A 271 -7.21 7.57 19.42
N ALA A 272 -6.47 6.84 18.60
CA ALA A 272 -6.50 7.03 17.14
C ALA A 272 -7.88 6.74 16.53
N GLU A 273 -8.59 5.71 17.02
CA GLU A 273 -9.98 5.46 16.64
C GLU A 273 -10.87 6.63 17.00
N LEU A 274 -10.79 7.11 18.24
CA LEU A 274 -11.61 8.21 18.73
C LEU A 274 -11.39 9.48 17.91
N ARG A 275 -10.15 9.82 17.60
CA ARG A 275 -9.80 10.95 16.73
C ARG A 275 -10.35 10.77 15.32
N HIS A 276 -10.28 9.57 14.76
CA HIS A 276 -10.87 9.28 13.46
C HIS A 276 -12.40 9.43 13.50
N LEU A 277 -13.08 8.87 14.49
CA LEU A 277 -14.52 9.02 14.68
C LEU A 277 -14.90 10.50 14.83
N GLN A 278 -14.18 11.28 15.64
CA GLN A 278 -14.40 12.72 15.78
C GLN A 278 -14.25 13.47 14.46
N ASN A 279 -13.20 13.19 13.68
CA ASN A 279 -13.00 13.80 12.37
C ASN A 279 -14.14 13.43 11.40
N ALA A 280 -14.61 12.18 11.44
CA ALA A 280 -15.73 11.71 10.65
C ALA A 280 -17.07 12.32 11.09
N LEU A 281 -17.20 12.77 12.35
CA LEU A 281 -18.37 13.50 12.87
C LEU A 281 -18.31 15.00 12.51
N ALA A 282 -17.13 15.60 12.55
CA ALA A 282 -16.91 17.03 12.38
C ALA A 282 -16.89 17.46 10.91
N THR A 283 -16.43 16.58 10.03
CA THR A 283 -16.35 16.89 8.60
C THR A 283 -17.65 16.48 7.90
N ASP A 284 -18.32 17.46 7.30
CA ASP A 284 -19.44 17.18 6.42
C ASP A 284 -18.92 16.67 5.07
N PHE A 285 -18.88 15.34 4.95
CA PHE A 285 -18.56 14.64 3.71
C PHE A 285 -19.80 14.40 2.84
N SER A 286 -20.94 15.04 3.14
CA SER A 286 -22.12 14.87 2.31
C SER A 286 -21.88 15.45 0.92
N THR A 287 -21.94 14.57 -0.08
CA THR A 287 -21.94 14.95 -1.51
C THR A 287 -23.19 15.75 -1.91
N SER A 288 -24.15 15.95 -0.99
CA SER A 288 -25.41 16.67 -1.22
C SER A 288 -25.32 18.19 -1.02
N SER A 289 -24.16 18.75 -0.65
CA SER A 289 -24.03 20.21 -0.53
C SER A 289 -24.09 20.84 -1.93
N GLU A 290 -25.13 21.65 -2.18
CA GLU A 290 -25.40 22.34 -3.45
C GLU A 290 -24.22 23.19 -3.96
N THR A 291 -23.24 23.50 -3.11
CA THR A 291 -22.04 24.27 -3.46
C THR A 291 -20.94 23.46 -4.17
N LEU A 292 -21.01 22.13 -4.20
CA LEU A 292 -20.08 21.24 -4.94
C LEU A 292 -20.73 20.60 -6.19
N SER A 293 -21.92 21.08 -6.58
CA SER A 293 -22.95 20.42 -7.38
C SER A 293 -22.72 20.27 -8.90
N LEU A 294 -21.49 20.30 -9.43
CA LEU A 294 -21.33 20.01 -10.87
C LEU A 294 -20.16 19.13 -11.28
N ALA A 295 -19.23 18.77 -10.38
CA ALA A 295 -18.06 17.97 -10.79
C ALA A 295 -17.70 16.80 -9.86
N MET A 296 -18.37 16.63 -8.70
CA MET A 296 -17.99 15.62 -7.69
C MET A 296 -19.06 14.57 -7.36
N HIS A 297 -20.02 14.30 -8.25
CA HIS A 297 -21.12 13.35 -7.98
C HIS A 297 -20.73 11.86 -7.92
N HIS A 298 -19.45 11.52 -7.88
CA HIS A 298 -19.01 10.14 -7.74
C HIS A 298 -18.08 9.99 -6.55
N TYR A 299 -18.47 9.09 -5.64
CA TYR A 299 -17.59 8.61 -4.58
C TYR A 299 -16.39 7.93 -5.25
N SER A 300 -15.26 8.62 -5.21
CA SER A 300 -14.02 8.21 -5.88
C SER A 300 -13.08 7.55 -4.87
N GLU A 301 -12.06 6.87 -5.39
CA GLU A 301 -10.99 6.31 -4.58
C GLU A 301 -10.32 7.37 -3.69
N ASN A 302 -10.01 8.55 -4.25
CA ASN A 302 -9.42 9.67 -3.51
C ASN A 302 -10.31 10.10 -2.34
N PHE A 303 -11.62 10.10 -2.55
CA PHE A 303 -12.58 10.46 -1.51
C PHE A 303 -12.65 9.37 -0.43
N ALA A 304 -12.72 8.09 -0.80
CA ALA A 304 -12.66 6.98 0.15
C ALA A 304 -11.35 7.00 0.98
N ASN A 305 -10.23 7.28 0.33
CA ASN A 305 -8.93 7.43 0.97
C ASN A 305 -8.92 8.58 1.97
N ALA A 306 -9.40 9.77 1.59
CA ALA A 306 -9.43 10.92 2.48
C ALA A 306 -10.37 10.74 3.69
N THR A 307 -11.54 10.13 3.47
CA THR A 307 -12.62 10.05 4.46
C THR A 307 -12.54 8.86 5.40
N VAL A 308 -11.98 7.75 4.94
CA VAL A 308 -11.98 6.47 5.66
C VAL A 308 -10.57 5.91 5.77
N PHE A 309 -9.90 5.65 4.65
CA PHE A 309 -8.73 4.77 4.67
C PHE A 309 -7.46 5.43 5.21
N PHE A 310 -7.18 6.70 4.89
CA PHE A 310 -6.01 7.38 5.44
C PHE A 310 -6.07 7.55 6.95
N PRO A 311 -7.15 8.11 7.55
CA PRO A 311 -7.19 8.25 9.01
C PRO A 311 -7.19 6.88 9.72
N PHE A 312 -7.85 5.87 9.14
CA PHE A 312 -7.79 4.50 9.66
C PHE A 312 -6.37 3.93 9.61
N ALA A 313 -5.67 4.12 8.49
CA ALA A 313 -4.30 3.67 8.31
C ALA A 313 -3.32 4.33 9.30
N PHE A 314 -3.52 5.61 9.65
CA PHE A 314 -2.75 6.25 10.72
C PHE A 314 -2.96 5.54 12.06
N GLY A 315 -4.19 5.20 12.42
CA GLY A 315 -4.47 4.42 13.63
C GLY A 315 -3.92 2.99 13.60
N LEU A 316 -3.80 2.39 12.41
CA LEU A 316 -3.15 1.09 12.25
C LEU A 316 -1.64 1.15 12.50
N ARG A 317 -0.95 2.25 12.15
CA ARG A 317 0.51 2.38 12.32
C ARG A 317 0.97 2.29 13.76
N GLU A 318 0.12 2.69 14.69
CA GLU A 318 0.39 2.63 16.12
C GLU A 318 0.34 1.19 16.66
N ARG A 319 -0.17 0.24 15.86
CA ARG A 319 -0.31 -1.16 16.26
C ARG A 319 0.81 -2.02 15.70
N PRO A 320 1.56 -2.74 16.56
CA PRO A 320 2.63 -3.61 16.09
C PRO A 320 2.06 -4.72 15.20
N ASN A 321 2.86 -5.14 14.22
CA ASN A 321 2.54 -6.21 13.27
C ASN A 321 1.39 -5.90 12.30
N PHE A 322 0.72 -4.75 12.37
CA PHE A 322 -0.21 -4.36 11.33
C PHE A 322 0.52 -3.64 10.20
N SER A 323 0.13 -3.94 8.97
CA SER A 323 0.58 -3.22 7.78
C SER A 323 -0.63 -2.91 6.90
N PHE A 324 -0.55 -1.87 6.09
CA PHE A 324 -1.59 -1.51 5.15
C PHE A 324 -0.97 -1.09 3.81
N ASN A 325 -1.75 -1.23 2.74
CA ASN A 325 -1.38 -0.78 1.41
C ASN A 325 -2.57 -0.07 0.77
N LEU A 326 -2.26 0.94 -0.04
CA LEU A 326 -3.19 1.68 -0.89
C LEU A 326 -3.05 1.22 -2.36
N SER A 327 -3.96 1.66 -3.23
CA SER A 327 -4.00 1.36 -4.69
C SER A 327 -2.66 1.45 -5.41
N GLN A 328 -1.82 2.39 -4.97
CA GLN A 328 -0.49 2.63 -5.53
C GLN A 328 0.46 1.42 -5.37
N TYR A 329 0.20 0.55 -4.40
CA TYR A 329 1.05 -0.60 -4.11
C TYR A 329 0.41 -1.88 -4.64
N SER A 330 1.14 -2.55 -5.54
CA SER A 330 0.80 -3.92 -5.89
C SER A 330 1.10 -4.87 -4.74
N TRP A 331 0.33 -5.95 -4.67
CA TRP A 331 0.53 -7.00 -3.68
C TRP A 331 1.92 -7.66 -3.83
N PRO A 332 2.48 -8.25 -2.75
CA PRO A 332 3.84 -8.79 -2.82
C PRO A 332 3.99 -10.03 -3.72
N PHE A 333 2.89 -10.70 -4.08
CA PHE A 333 2.87 -11.93 -4.88
C PHE A 333 2.00 -11.82 -6.13
N ASN A 334 2.34 -12.63 -7.14
CA ASN A 334 1.56 -12.76 -8.36
C ASN A 334 0.39 -13.74 -8.17
N PHE A 335 -0.69 -13.48 -8.90
CA PHE A 335 -1.82 -14.38 -9.10
C PHE A 335 -1.70 -15.02 -10.47
N PHE A 336 -2.26 -16.23 -10.57
CA PHE A 336 -2.31 -16.96 -11.83
C PHE A 336 -3.76 -17.16 -12.24
N ILE A 337 -4.04 -16.89 -13.51
CA ILE A 337 -5.36 -17.05 -14.12
C ILE A 337 -5.24 -17.95 -15.33
N GLN A 338 -6.06 -18.98 -15.39
CA GLN A 338 -6.26 -19.78 -16.58
C GLN A 338 -7.44 -19.24 -17.39
N ALA A 339 -7.20 -18.82 -18.63
CA ALA A 339 -8.23 -18.43 -19.59
C ALA A 339 -7.87 -18.97 -20.97
N ASP A 340 -8.86 -19.46 -21.72
CA ASP A 340 -8.65 -19.98 -23.08
C ASP A 340 -7.50 -21.00 -23.16
N GLN A 341 -7.43 -21.92 -22.18
CA GLN A 341 -6.37 -22.94 -21.98
C GLN A 341 -4.96 -22.38 -21.69
N ASN A 342 -4.79 -21.06 -21.75
CA ASN A 342 -3.54 -20.39 -21.44
C ASN A 342 -3.50 -19.97 -19.97
N LEU A 343 -2.30 -19.97 -19.41
CA LEU A 343 -2.05 -19.53 -18.05
C LEU A 343 -1.37 -18.17 -18.09
N TYR A 344 -1.91 -17.23 -17.32
CA TYR A 344 -1.45 -15.86 -17.22
C TYR A 344 -1.08 -15.54 -15.80
N SER A 345 -0.20 -14.54 -15.62
CA SER A 345 0.09 -13.97 -14.31
C SER A 345 -0.21 -12.47 -14.27
N TYR A 346 -0.64 -11.99 -13.12
CA TYR A 346 -0.65 -10.56 -12.79
C TYR A 346 -0.37 -10.35 -11.32
N ARG A 347 0.02 -9.12 -10.99
CA ARG A 347 0.15 -8.69 -9.61
C ARG A 347 -1.08 -7.90 -9.20
N PRO A 348 -1.92 -8.39 -8.28
CA PRO A 348 -3.10 -7.67 -7.84
C PRO A 348 -2.76 -6.31 -7.24
N LYS A 349 -3.77 -5.45 -7.27
CA LYS A 349 -3.83 -4.17 -6.58
C LYS A 349 -5.22 -4.06 -5.99
N SER A 350 -5.31 -3.38 -4.87
CA SER A 350 -6.58 -2.99 -4.26
C SER A 350 -6.47 -1.60 -3.72
N ASP A 351 -7.58 -0.88 -3.72
CA ASP A 351 -7.62 0.52 -3.31
C ASP A 351 -7.22 0.70 -1.85
N PHE A 352 -7.59 -0.26 -1.01
CA PHE A 352 -7.07 -0.37 0.34
C PHE A 352 -7.00 -1.82 0.80
N THR A 353 -5.92 -2.17 1.50
CA THR A 353 -5.80 -3.43 2.23
C THR A 353 -5.14 -3.19 3.57
N PHE A 354 -5.43 -4.05 4.55
CA PHE A 354 -4.54 -4.21 5.68
C PHE A 354 -4.32 -5.69 6.02
N ALA A 355 -3.15 -5.94 6.58
CA ALA A 355 -2.67 -7.25 6.99
C ALA A 355 -2.20 -7.21 8.44
N GLN A 356 -2.24 -8.37 9.08
CA GLN A 356 -1.52 -8.62 10.31
C GLN A 356 -0.38 -9.60 10.01
N GLY A 357 0.84 -9.23 10.37
CA GLY A 357 2.05 -9.79 9.81
C GLY A 357 2.09 -9.57 8.31
N ARG A 358 1.86 -10.65 7.55
CA ARG A 358 1.75 -10.64 6.08
C ARG A 358 0.44 -11.22 5.56
N LEU A 359 -0.50 -11.56 6.46
CA LEU A 359 -1.78 -12.15 6.11
C LEU A 359 -2.85 -11.06 6.01
N PHE A 360 -3.41 -10.88 4.82
CA PHE A 360 -4.48 -9.89 4.61
C PHE A 360 -5.69 -10.21 5.48
N ARG A 361 -6.23 -9.21 6.14
CA ARG A 361 -7.45 -9.30 6.97
C ARG A 361 -8.61 -8.53 6.36
N PHE A 362 -8.30 -7.56 5.51
CA PHE A 362 -9.27 -6.71 4.85
C PHE A 362 -8.82 -6.31 3.45
N ILE A 363 -9.77 -6.26 2.52
CA ILE A 363 -9.59 -5.74 1.17
C ILE A 363 -10.77 -4.83 0.83
N ALA A 364 -10.49 -3.67 0.26
CA ALA A 364 -11.50 -2.82 -0.32
C ALA A 364 -11.18 -2.46 -1.78
N GLU A 365 -12.23 -2.33 -2.57
CA GLU A 365 -12.21 -1.78 -3.93
C GLU A 365 -13.29 -0.71 -4.03
N VAL A 366 -12.96 0.41 -4.66
CA VAL A 366 -13.85 1.50 -5.01
C VAL A 366 -14.18 1.37 -6.50
N GLN A 367 -15.44 1.56 -6.83
CA GLN A 367 -15.93 1.39 -8.18
C GLN A 367 -15.30 2.38 -9.16
N SER A 368 -14.38 1.89 -10.00
CA SER A 368 -13.75 2.69 -11.05
C SER A 368 -14.64 2.85 -12.28
N GLN A 369 -15.40 1.79 -12.62
CA GLN A 369 -16.25 1.73 -13.82
C GLN A 369 -17.70 1.37 -13.45
N PRO A 370 -18.70 1.69 -14.30
CA PRO A 370 -20.08 1.29 -14.05
C PRO A 370 -20.27 -0.23 -13.94
N SER A 371 -19.37 -1.03 -14.52
CA SER A 371 -19.36 -2.49 -14.36
C SER A 371 -19.06 -2.88 -12.91
N LYS A 372 -19.61 -4.02 -12.46
CA LYS A 372 -19.25 -4.66 -11.18
C LYS A 372 -17.92 -5.41 -11.25
N GLU A 373 -17.07 -5.11 -12.24
CA GLU A 373 -15.83 -5.84 -12.51
C GLU A 373 -14.86 -5.74 -11.33
N ASP A 374 -14.73 -4.56 -10.72
CA ASP A 374 -13.90 -4.36 -9.52
C ASP A 374 -14.38 -5.23 -8.34
N LYS A 375 -15.70 -5.31 -8.12
CA LYS A 375 -16.28 -6.18 -7.09
C LYS A 375 -15.96 -7.65 -7.35
N ILE A 376 -16.14 -8.11 -8.59
CA ILE A 376 -15.88 -9.50 -8.98
C ILE A 376 -14.38 -9.83 -8.81
N ARG A 377 -13.51 -8.93 -9.29
CA ARG A 377 -12.05 -9.02 -9.14
C ARG A 377 -11.65 -9.11 -7.66
N MET A 378 -12.25 -8.29 -6.78
CA MET A 378 -12.05 -8.33 -5.34
C MET A 378 -12.41 -9.71 -4.74
N LEU A 379 -13.59 -10.24 -5.08
CA LEU A 379 -14.08 -11.52 -4.54
C LEU A 379 -13.22 -12.71 -5.01
N LEU A 380 -12.78 -12.71 -6.27
CA LEU A 380 -11.84 -13.71 -6.78
C LEU A 380 -10.50 -13.67 -6.02
N GLN A 381 -9.97 -12.46 -5.78
CA GLN A 381 -8.74 -12.29 -5.02
C GLN A 381 -8.86 -12.73 -3.57
N ALA A 382 -9.98 -12.36 -2.93
CA ALA A 382 -10.32 -12.77 -1.57
C ALA A 382 -10.41 -14.31 -1.46
N ALA A 383 -11.04 -14.96 -2.43
CA ALA A 383 -11.14 -16.41 -2.47
C ALA A 383 -9.77 -17.11 -2.52
N CYS A 384 -8.82 -16.59 -3.29
CA CYS A 384 -7.46 -17.15 -3.30
C CYS A 384 -6.75 -17.00 -1.96
N ILE A 385 -6.91 -15.87 -1.27
CA ILE A 385 -6.31 -15.66 0.05
C ILE A 385 -6.89 -16.64 1.06
N VAL A 386 -8.21 -16.80 1.05
CA VAL A 386 -8.90 -17.75 1.96
C VAL A 386 -8.42 -19.18 1.71
N LYS A 387 -8.38 -19.62 0.43
CA LYS A 387 -7.84 -20.94 0.06
C LYS A 387 -6.39 -21.12 0.48
N PHE A 388 -5.57 -20.07 0.36
CA PHE A 388 -4.17 -20.09 0.79
C PHE A 388 -4.08 -20.26 2.32
N ALA A 389 -4.75 -19.40 3.07
CA ALA A 389 -4.70 -19.41 4.53
C ALA A 389 -5.12 -20.78 5.08
N ASN A 390 -6.25 -21.31 4.59
CA ASN A 390 -6.79 -22.60 5.03
C ASN A 390 -5.99 -23.82 4.55
N LYS A 391 -5.09 -23.66 3.57
CA LYS A 391 -4.25 -24.77 3.10
C LYS A 391 -2.88 -24.81 3.77
N PHE A 392 -2.30 -23.63 4.04
CA PHE A 392 -0.88 -23.51 4.35
C PHE A 392 -0.56 -23.02 5.75
N LEU A 393 -1.49 -22.35 6.43
CA LEU A 393 -1.28 -21.83 7.79
C LEU A 393 -1.77 -22.86 8.80
N GLU A 394 -0.90 -23.26 9.73
CA GLU A 394 -1.20 -24.38 10.63
C GLU A 394 -2.46 -24.12 11.48
N LYS A 395 -2.65 -22.87 11.92
CA LYS A 395 -3.84 -22.44 12.68
C LYS A 395 -5.17 -22.71 11.97
N TYR A 396 -5.21 -22.55 10.65
CA TYR A 396 -6.46 -22.62 9.88
C TYR A 396 -6.58 -23.90 9.07
N LYS A 397 -5.54 -24.73 9.04
CA LYS A 397 -5.48 -25.91 8.17
C LYS A 397 -6.51 -26.98 8.52
N GLU A 398 -6.74 -27.19 9.81
CA GLU A 398 -7.66 -28.22 10.31
C GLU A 398 -9.12 -27.75 10.24
N THR A 399 -9.39 -26.53 10.68
CA THR A 399 -10.75 -25.99 10.79
C THR A 399 -11.21 -25.25 9.53
N ARG A 400 -10.30 -24.90 8.62
CA ARG A 400 -10.58 -23.96 7.51
C ARG A 400 -11.22 -22.64 7.97
N GLY A 401 -10.98 -22.26 9.23
CA GLY A 401 -11.65 -21.15 9.90
C GLY A 401 -11.10 -19.76 9.57
N PHE A 402 -10.33 -19.59 8.50
CA PHE A 402 -9.86 -18.28 8.10
C PHE A 402 -11.00 -17.45 7.48
N LEU A 403 -11.21 -16.25 8.05
CA LEU A 403 -12.21 -15.30 7.61
C LEU A 403 -11.51 -14.04 7.06
N LEU A 404 -11.95 -13.60 5.89
CA LEU A 404 -11.47 -12.38 5.24
C LEU A 404 -12.64 -11.41 5.02
N VAL A 405 -12.49 -10.17 5.48
CA VAL A 405 -13.51 -9.14 5.26
C VAL A 405 -13.21 -8.39 3.97
N THR A 406 -14.25 -8.16 3.17
CA THR A 406 -14.16 -7.40 1.91
C THR A 406 -15.14 -6.24 1.92
N ALA A 407 -14.82 -5.13 1.25
CA ALA A 407 -15.71 -3.99 1.13
C ALA A 407 -15.65 -3.38 -0.28
N TYR A 408 -16.77 -3.44 -1.00
CA TYR A 408 -16.90 -2.79 -2.30
C TYR A 408 -17.64 -1.46 -2.15
N ILE A 409 -17.03 -0.35 -2.56
CA ILE A 409 -17.63 0.99 -2.46
C ILE A 409 -18.11 1.41 -3.84
N ASN A 410 -19.42 1.53 -4.02
CA ASN A 410 -19.97 1.97 -5.30
C ASN A 410 -19.86 3.49 -5.50
N LYS A 411 -20.14 3.97 -6.72
CA LYS A 411 -20.05 5.41 -7.07
C LYS A 411 -20.99 6.31 -6.26
N SER A 412 -22.00 5.75 -5.60
CA SER A 412 -22.92 6.49 -4.72
C SER A 412 -22.41 6.57 -3.28
N GLY A 413 -21.25 5.99 -2.97
CA GLY A 413 -20.71 5.93 -1.61
C GLY A 413 -21.36 4.87 -0.73
N VAL A 414 -22.11 3.93 -1.31
CA VAL A 414 -22.61 2.78 -0.57
C VAL A 414 -21.55 1.69 -0.58
N VAL A 415 -21.16 1.28 0.62
CA VAL A 415 -20.29 0.13 0.87
C VAL A 415 -21.13 -1.13 0.89
N GLU A 416 -20.71 -2.15 0.17
CA GLU A 416 -21.18 -3.53 0.29
C GLU A 416 -20.07 -4.35 0.97
N GLN A 417 -20.24 -4.65 2.26
CA GLN A 417 -19.28 -5.40 3.06
C GLN A 417 -19.68 -6.87 3.15
N SER A 418 -18.78 -7.79 2.82
CA SER A 418 -19.00 -9.24 2.91
C SER A 418 -17.88 -9.92 3.66
N ILE A 419 -18.17 -11.07 4.28
CA ILE A 419 -17.16 -11.97 4.87
C ILE A 419 -16.96 -13.13 3.89
N VAL A 420 -15.73 -13.37 3.49
CA VAL A 420 -15.32 -14.46 2.59
C VAL A 420 -14.66 -15.55 3.42
N TYR A 421 -15.08 -16.80 3.22
CA TYR A 421 -14.63 -17.96 3.98
C TYR A 421 -14.66 -19.23 3.13
N GLN A 422 -14.06 -20.31 3.60
CA GLN A 422 -14.15 -21.63 2.96
C GLN A 422 -15.02 -22.54 3.81
N ASP A 423 -16.06 -23.09 3.21
CA ASP A 423 -16.96 -24.01 3.89
C ASP A 423 -16.23 -25.32 4.22
N GLU A 424 -16.40 -25.80 5.46
CA GLU A 424 -15.76 -27.02 5.92
C GLU A 424 -16.33 -28.27 5.23
N GLN A 425 -17.63 -28.27 4.89
CA GLN A 425 -18.34 -29.45 4.40
C GLN A 425 -18.05 -29.69 2.92
N ASP A 426 -18.18 -28.66 2.08
CA ASP A 426 -18.00 -28.80 0.63
C ASP A 426 -16.65 -28.26 0.12
N GLY A 427 -15.88 -27.57 0.97
CA GLY A 427 -14.58 -27.01 0.64
C GLY A 427 -14.63 -25.85 -0.36
N LYS A 428 -15.81 -25.34 -0.71
CA LYS A 428 -15.98 -24.21 -1.62
C LYS A 428 -15.76 -22.91 -0.86
N VAL A 429 -15.35 -21.88 -1.60
CA VAL A 429 -15.29 -20.54 -1.04
C VAL A 429 -16.67 -19.90 -1.15
N LYS A 430 -17.12 -19.33 -0.05
CA LYS A 430 -18.40 -18.64 0.04
C LYS A 430 -18.19 -17.22 0.54
N TYR A 431 -19.17 -16.36 0.27
CA TYR A 431 -19.21 -15.01 0.84
C TYR A 431 -20.61 -14.67 1.34
N THR A 432 -20.69 -13.97 2.46
CA THR A 432 -21.97 -13.61 3.07
C THR A 432 -22.75 -12.61 2.21
N ASN A 433 -24.07 -12.61 2.40
CA ASN A 433 -24.91 -11.50 1.98
C ASN A 433 -24.29 -10.16 2.40
N PRO A 434 -24.09 -9.20 1.48
CA PRO A 434 -23.41 -7.97 1.82
C PRO A 434 -24.21 -7.13 2.82
N GLN A 435 -23.55 -6.71 3.91
CA GLN A 435 -24.03 -5.65 4.76
C GLN A 435 -23.75 -4.30 4.10
N THR A 436 -24.76 -3.43 4.02
CA THR A 436 -24.63 -2.14 3.33
C THR A 436 -24.47 -0.98 4.29
N PHE A 437 -23.57 -0.04 3.94
CA PHE A 437 -23.38 1.22 4.68
C PHE A 437 -23.34 2.39 3.71
N ASN A 438 -24.16 3.42 3.92
CA ASN A 438 -24.07 4.65 3.12
C ASN A 438 -23.04 5.61 3.74
N LEU A 439 -21.87 5.78 3.12
CA LEU A 439 -20.80 6.64 3.66
C LEU A 439 -21.13 8.14 3.62
N ASN A 440 -22.14 8.55 2.86
CA ASN A 440 -22.69 9.91 2.92
C ASN A 440 -23.54 10.11 4.19
N ALA A 441 -24.15 9.04 4.71
CA ALA A 441 -24.90 9.09 5.96
C ALA A 441 -23.93 8.98 7.14
N ARG A 442 -23.94 10.00 8.00
CA ARG A 442 -23.06 10.10 9.17
C ARG A 442 -23.07 8.84 10.03
N ASP A 443 -24.26 8.34 10.38
CA ASP A 443 -24.38 7.19 11.29
C ASP A 443 -23.84 5.90 10.66
N ASP A 444 -24.09 5.67 9.38
CA ASP A 444 -23.60 4.48 8.67
C ASP A 444 -22.09 4.54 8.44
N ARG A 445 -21.53 5.72 8.17
CA ARG A 445 -20.08 5.93 8.15
C ARG A 445 -19.44 5.54 9.49
N LEU A 446 -20.02 5.95 10.62
CA LEU A 446 -19.51 5.58 11.95
C LEU A 446 -19.63 4.08 12.21
N LYS A 447 -20.74 3.45 11.80
CA LYS A 447 -20.90 1.98 11.91
C LYS A 447 -19.83 1.26 11.11
N PHE A 448 -19.57 1.69 9.87
CA PHE A 448 -18.55 1.09 9.04
C PHE A 448 -17.14 1.25 9.64
N LEU A 449 -16.80 2.43 10.17
CA LEU A 449 -15.53 2.65 10.88
C LEU A 449 -15.39 1.72 12.08
N ARG A 450 -16.45 1.52 12.87
CA ARG A 450 -16.44 0.57 14.00
C ARG A 450 -16.20 -0.87 13.54
N VAL A 451 -16.78 -1.29 12.41
CA VAL A 451 -16.51 -2.60 11.81
C VAL A 451 -15.02 -2.78 11.53
N LEU A 452 -14.37 -1.77 10.95
CA LEU A 452 -12.93 -1.82 10.67
C LEU A 452 -12.10 -1.93 11.96
N TYR A 453 -12.38 -1.13 12.98
CA TYR A 453 -11.65 -1.22 14.26
C TYR A 453 -11.92 -2.53 15.01
N ASN A 454 -13.15 -3.05 14.98
CA ASN A 454 -13.49 -4.38 15.50
C ASN A 454 -12.72 -5.49 14.82
N LEU A 455 -12.55 -5.42 13.50
CA LEU A 455 -11.74 -6.36 12.76
C LEU A 455 -10.27 -6.31 13.21
N VAL A 456 -9.72 -5.11 13.46
CA VAL A 456 -8.33 -4.96 13.94
C VAL A 456 -8.17 -5.55 15.34
N SER A 457 -9.04 -5.22 16.29
CA SER A 457 -8.96 -5.78 17.65
C SER A 457 -9.23 -7.29 17.68
N TRP A 458 -10.03 -7.81 16.75
CA TRP A 458 -10.18 -9.27 16.59
C TRP A 458 -8.90 -9.91 16.06
N ALA A 459 -8.33 -9.36 15.00
CA ALA A 459 -7.09 -9.86 14.40
C ALA A 459 -5.93 -9.80 15.41
N ALA A 460 -5.84 -8.74 16.22
CA ALA A 460 -4.84 -8.57 17.27
C ALA A 460 -4.78 -9.70 18.32
N LYS A 461 -5.79 -10.57 18.39
CA LYS A 461 -5.81 -11.77 19.25
C LYS A 461 -4.97 -12.93 18.70
N ASP A 462 -4.51 -12.85 17.46
CA ASP A 462 -3.56 -13.82 16.91
C ASP A 462 -2.31 -13.90 17.77
N SER A 463 -1.84 -15.13 18.00
CA SER A 463 -0.61 -15.36 18.75
C SER A 463 0.60 -14.89 17.94
N LYS A 464 1.72 -14.62 18.62
CA LYS A 464 3.00 -14.33 17.94
C LYS A 464 3.40 -15.46 16.98
N ALA A 465 3.15 -16.71 17.37
CA ALA A 465 3.42 -17.88 16.53
C ALA A 465 2.56 -17.89 15.25
N ASP A 466 1.28 -17.49 15.35
CA ASP A 466 0.39 -17.38 14.18
C ASP A 466 0.92 -16.33 13.18
N ILE A 467 1.40 -15.20 13.71
CA ILE A 467 1.97 -14.11 12.91
C ILE A 467 3.27 -14.55 12.23
N GLU A 468 4.15 -15.22 12.97
CA GLU A 468 5.42 -15.73 12.45
C GLU A 468 5.20 -16.81 11.37
N ASP A 469 4.29 -17.77 11.60
CA ASP A 469 3.90 -18.78 10.60
C ASP A 469 3.37 -18.10 9.33
N ALA A 470 2.42 -17.17 9.47
CA ALA A 470 1.90 -16.40 8.35
C ALA A 470 3.00 -15.66 7.57
N GLN A 471 3.95 -15.03 8.25
CA GLN A 471 5.07 -14.36 7.59
C GLN A 471 5.94 -15.32 6.79
N VAL A 472 6.27 -16.48 7.35
CA VAL A 472 7.09 -17.50 6.70
C VAL A 472 6.37 -18.06 5.48
N LYS A 473 5.11 -18.47 5.62
CA LYS A 473 4.33 -19.10 4.54
C LYS A 473 4.01 -18.11 3.42
N VAL A 474 3.64 -16.87 3.74
CA VAL A 474 3.41 -15.84 2.71
C VAL A 474 4.70 -15.47 1.98
N ARG A 475 5.85 -15.46 2.67
CA ARG A 475 7.15 -15.27 2.00
C ARG A 475 7.46 -16.43 1.06
N ALA A 476 7.31 -17.67 1.51
CA ALA A 476 7.52 -18.85 0.68
C ALA A 476 6.61 -18.87 -0.56
N LEU A 477 5.33 -18.52 -0.39
CA LEU A 477 4.39 -18.33 -1.50
C LEU A 477 4.91 -17.25 -2.46
N THR A 478 5.28 -16.09 -1.91
CA THR A 478 5.76 -14.95 -2.69
C THR A 478 6.96 -15.32 -3.55
N ASP A 479 7.95 -15.97 -2.95
CA ASP A 479 9.18 -16.38 -3.64
C ASP A 479 8.87 -17.43 -4.72
N SER A 480 8.01 -18.41 -4.41
CA SER A 480 7.60 -19.46 -5.36
C SER A 480 6.84 -18.88 -6.55
N LEU A 481 5.80 -18.08 -6.30
CA LEU A 481 4.95 -17.52 -7.35
C LEU A 481 5.69 -16.46 -8.17
N ASN A 482 6.57 -15.66 -7.57
CA ASN A 482 7.39 -14.70 -8.30
C ASN A 482 8.49 -15.36 -9.15
N ALA A 483 9.04 -16.49 -8.70
CA ALA A 483 9.99 -17.26 -9.49
C ALA A 483 9.33 -17.83 -10.75
N VAL A 484 8.11 -18.36 -10.60
CA VAL A 484 7.30 -18.94 -11.67
C VAL A 484 6.81 -17.87 -12.65
N ALA A 485 6.34 -16.71 -12.17
CA ALA A 485 5.74 -15.66 -12.99
C ALA A 485 6.67 -15.06 -14.07
N LYS A 486 7.99 -15.21 -13.95
CA LYS A 486 8.95 -14.73 -14.96
C LYS A 486 8.73 -15.33 -16.34
N ASP A 487 8.10 -16.51 -16.38
CA ASP A 487 7.93 -17.30 -17.60
C ASP A 487 6.50 -17.26 -18.16
N PHE A 488 5.58 -16.48 -17.54
CA PHE A 488 4.16 -16.45 -17.91
C PHE A 488 3.75 -15.17 -18.61
N LEU A 489 2.79 -15.31 -19.53
CA LEU A 489 2.13 -14.18 -20.18
C LEU A 489 1.51 -13.24 -19.15
N ALA A 490 1.70 -11.93 -19.37
CA ALA A 490 1.04 -10.92 -18.56
C ALA A 490 -0.47 -10.91 -18.83
N TRP A 491 -1.26 -10.98 -17.76
CA TRP A 491 -2.69 -10.68 -17.81
C TRP A 491 -2.88 -9.17 -17.85
N THR A 492 -3.06 -8.62 -19.05
CA THR A 492 -3.29 -7.19 -19.27
C THR A 492 -4.74 -6.98 -19.72
N ALA A 493 -5.45 -6.10 -19.03
CA ALA A 493 -6.81 -5.69 -19.41
C ALA A 493 -6.83 -4.70 -20.59
N ASN A 494 -5.68 -4.12 -20.96
CA ASN A 494 -5.52 -3.28 -22.16
C ASN A 494 -4.03 -2.93 -22.41
N PRO A 495 -3.37 -3.45 -23.46
CA PRO A 495 -2.01 -3.04 -23.78
C PRO A 495 -1.92 -1.83 -24.75
N ASN A 496 -2.89 -1.54 -25.61
CA ASN A 496 -2.93 -0.33 -26.43
C ASN A 496 -4.20 -0.29 -27.30
N ARG A 497 -4.92 0.84 -27.32
CA ARG A 497 -6.07 1.11 -28.21
C ARG A 497 -5.59 1.67 -29.56
N LYS A 498 -4.65 0.95 -30.22
CA LYS A 498 -4.08 1.32 -31.52
C LYS A 498 -3.75 0.12 -32.43
N GLU A 499 -4.37 -1.03 -32.25
CA GLU A 499 -4.51 -1.97 -33.36
C GLU A 499 -5.78 -1.59 -34.13
N PRO A 500 -5.74 -1.47 -35.47
CA PRO A 500 -6.97 -1.35 -36.24
C PRO A 500 -7.81 -2.61 -35.98
N GLU A 501 -9.10 -2.42 -35.72
CA GLU A 501 -10.09 -3.49 -35.84
C GLU A 501 -10.17 -3.94 -37.31
N ASP A 502 -9.14 -4.63 -37.80
CA ASP A 502 -9.20 -5.39 -39.04
C ASP A 502 -9.22 -6.86 -38.67
N GLY A 503 -10.40 -7.48 -38.79
CA GLY A 503 -10.46 -8.94 -38.75
C GLY A 503 -11.77 -9.60 -38.34
N PHE A 504 -12.84 -8.87 -38.04
CA PHE A 504 -14.19 -9.42 -38.15
C PHE A 504 -14.98 -8.53 -39.10
N ALA A 505 -14.76 -8.77 -40.41
CA ALA A 505 -15.85 -8.56 -41.34
C ALA A 505 -17.05 -9.31 -40.76
N GLU A 506 -18.13 -8.58 -40.50
CA GLU A 506 -19.46 -9.16 -40.47
C GLU A 506 -19.58 -10.00 -41.75
N GLN A 507 -19.44 -11.32 -41.63
CA GLN A 507 -19.99 -12.18 -42.66
C GLN A 507 -21.49 -11.87 -42.64
N PRO A 508 -22.09 -11.36 -43.73
CA PRO A 508 -23.53 -11.35 -43.83
C PRO A 508 -24.01 -12.79 -43.57
N PRO A 509 -25.10 -12.98 -42.82
CA PRO A 509 -25.59 -14.32 -42.53
C PRO A 509 -25.72 -15.09 -43.84
N PRO A 510 -25.34 -16.39 -43.87
CA PRO A 510 -25.46 -17.20 -45.07
C PRO A 510 -26.89 -17.06 -45.59
N PRO A 511 -27.10 -16.90 -46.92
CA PRO A 511 -28.42 -16.71 -47.48
C PRO A 511 -29.28 -17.91 -47.07
N GLN A 512 -30.19 -17.67 -46.12
CA GLN A 512 -31.24 -18.61 -45.80
C GLN A 512 -32.06 -18.77 -47.08
N ARG A 513 -31.86 -19.91 -47.77
CA ARG A 513 -32.79 -20.39 -48.78
C ARG A 513 -34.15 -20.50 -48.09
N ARG A 514 -35.00 -19.50 -48.33
CA ARG A 514 -36.44 -19.58 -48.12
C ARG A 514 -36.95 -20.75 -48.97
N LYS A 515 -37.15 -21.90 -48.35
CA LYS A 515 -38.07 -22.90 -48.85
C LYS A 515 -39.46 -22.39 -48.45
N ILE A 516 -40.14 -21.82 -49.44
CA ILE A 516 -41.56 -21.49 -49.34
C ILE A 516 -42.29 -22.82 -49.31
N GLU A 517 -42.77 -23.22 -48.13
CA GLU A 517 -43.88 -24.16 -48.01
C GLU A 517 -44.96 -23.43 -47.20
N SER A 518 -46.09 -23.24 -47.86
CA SER A 518 -47.31 -22.62 -47.40
C SER A 518 -48.07 -23.53 -46.43
N HIS A 519 -49.05 -22.93 -45.74
CA HIS A 519 -49.99 -23.50 -44.75
C HIS A 519 -49.48 -23.33 -43.32
N GLY A 520 -50.18 -22.70 -42.38
CA GLY A 520 -51.55 -22.22 -42.32
C GLY A 520 -51.99 -22.25 -40.85
N ASN A 521 -52.75 -21.24 -40.44
CA ASN A 521 -53.56 -21.13 -39.23
C ASN A 521 -52.90 -20.81 -37.87
N ASP A 522 -53.40 -19.68 -37.34
CA ASP A 522 -54.02 -19.49 -36.02
C ASP A 522 -53.22 -19.92 -34.78
N SER A 523 -52.78 -18.94 -33.99
CA SER A 523 -53.56 -18.39 -32.87
C SER A 523 -52.65 -17.52 -32.00
N ALA A 524 -53.19 -16.36 -31.59
CA ALA A 524 -52.58 -15.46 -30.64
C ALA A 524 -52.97 -15.91 -29.22
N GLU A 525 -51.99 -16.20 -28.38
CA GLU A 525 -52.18 -16.24 -26.92
C GLU A 525 -51.18 -15.29 -26.26
N GLN A 526 -51.77 -14.29 -25.61
CA GLN A 526 -51.14 -13.45 -24.60
C GLN A 526 -50.77 -14.34 -23.40
N LEU A 527 -49.55 -14.18 -22.88
CA LEU A 527 -49.21 -14.66 -21.55
C LEU A 527 -48.79 -13.45 -20.70
N GLU A 528 -49.72 -13.10 -19.81
CA GLU A 528 -49.50 -12.30 -18.62
C GLU A 528 -48.57 -13.05 -17.66
N ALA A 529 -47.68 -12.30 -17.01
CA ALA A 529 -46.84 -12.78 -15.92
C ALA A 529 -47.49 -12.34 -14.60
N GLU A 530 -48.04 -13.29 -13.86
CA GLU A 530 -48.39 -13.14 -12.45
C GLU A 530 -47.43 -13.96 -11.59
N ASP A 531 -46.87 -13.26 -10.59
CA ASP A 531 -46.65 -13.64 -9.19
C ASP A 531 -46.33 -15.09 -8.83
N TYR A 532 -45.17 -15.27 -8.19
CA TYR A 532 -45.00 -16.28 -7.13
C TYR A 532 -44.17 -15.70 -5.98
N GLU A 533 -44.87 -15.35 -4.90
CA GLU A 533 -44.38 -15.47 -3.52
C GLU A 533 -44.62 -16.92 -3.05
N VAL A 534 -43.57 -17.61 -2.59
CA VAL A 534 -43.48 -18.32 -1.29
C VAL A 534 -42.00 -18.42 -0.92
#